data_AF-A0A9X2Y1A3-F1
#
_entry.id   AF-A0A9X2Y1A3-F1
#
_cell.length_a   1.000
_cell.length_b   1.000
_cell.length_c   1.000
_cell.angle_alpha   90.00
_cell.angle_beta   90.00
_cell.angle_gamma   90.00
#
_symmetry.space_group_name_H-M   'P 1'
#
loop_
_entity.id
_entity.type
_entity.pdbx_description
1 polymer ?
#
loop_
_entity_poly.entity_id
_entity_poly.type
_entity_poly.pdbx_seq_one_letter_code
_entity_poly.pdbx_strand_id
1 'polypeptide(L)'
;MITLTITPLHIRGQEAMGIPSPLDQELEYAIRKIKGIKWSGAHHQWYLPLNKEQYLILKETLRDKAQLDSSILRQYLEQKKSVQPLLKTEKISKQRAELLLQFPLNKDNLQAFTQYQELLQLKGYSPQTQKTYCDEFHPLLRLLGKGKVSEMTKEGEGVIAPHASILLSMP
;
A
#
# COMPACT_ATOMS: atom_id res chain seq x y z
N MET A 1 19.13 11.15 16.41
CA MET A 1 18.73 11.19 14.99
C MET A 1 17.22 11.12 14.91
N ILE A 2 16.60 11.96 14.09
CA ILE A 2 15.14 11.98 13.90
C ILE A 2 14.78 10.88 12.90
N THR A 3 13.65 10.21 13.12
CA THR A 3 13.11 9.22 12.18
C THR A 3 12.03 9.88 11.33
N LEU A 4 12.19 9.84 10.01
CA LEU A 4 11.21 10.32 9.04
C LEU A 4 10.50 9.15 8.38
N THR A 5 9.20 9.03 8.67
CA THR A 5 8.35 8.00 8.05
C THR A 5 7.89 8.44 6.67
N ILE A 6 8.25 7.68 5.64
CA ILE A 6 7.83 7.94 4.27
C ILE A 6 6.48 7.27 4.01
N THR A 7 5.49 8.07 3.64
CA THR A 7 4.13 7.59 3.41
C THR A 7 3.80 7.56 1.91
N PRO A 8 3.31 6.45 1.35
CA PRO A 8 2.77 6.44 -0.01
C PRO A 8 1.52 7.33 -0.12
N LEU A 9 1.39 8.06 -1.22
CA LEU A 9 0.28 8.97 -1.54
C LEU A 9 -0.19 8.75 -2.98
N HIS A 10 -1.42 9.14 -3.27
CA HIS A 10 -1.96 9.18 -4.64
C HIS A 10 -2.41 10.60 -4.98
N ILE A 11 -1.64 11.29 -5.82
CA ILE A 11 -1.83 12.70 -6.16
C ILE A 11 -2.01 12.83 -7.66
N ARG A 12 -3.14 13.41 -8.09
CA ARG A 12 -3.46 13.71 -9.50
C ARG A 12 -3.29 12.50 -10.44
N GLY A 13 -3.74 11.32 -10.01
CA GLY A 13 -3.65 10.12 -10.84
C GLY A 13 -2.30 9.40 -10.80
N GLN A 14 -1.37 9.83 -9.95
CA GLN A 14 -0.02 9.27 -9.83
C GLN A 14 0.32 8.93 -8.39
N GLU A 15 1.11 7.87 -8.22
CA GLU A 15 1.64 7.49 -6.91
C GLU A 15 2.85 8.37 -6.55
N ALA A 16 2.92 8.75 -5.28
CA ALA A 16 3.95 9.63 -4.74
C ALA A 16 4.45 9.12 -3.38
N MET A 17 5.68 9.48 -3.04
CA MET A 17 6.26 9.34 -1.70
C MET A 17 6.07 10.65 -0.96
N GLY A 18 5.23 10.65 0.06
CA GLY A 18 5.01 11.72 1.01
C GLY A 18 6.09 11.74 2.09
N ILE A 19 6.51 12.95 2.43
CA ILE A 19 7.45 13.26 3.50
C ILE A 19 6.71 14.16 4.49
N PRO A 20 6.61 13.75 5.77
CA PRO A 20 5.83 14.46 6.78
C PRO A 20 6.39 15.86 7.06
N SER A 21 5.50 16.75 7.45
CA SER A 21 5.78 18.09 7.96
C SER A 21 5.03 18.26 9.29
N PRO A 22 5.53 19.02 10.28
CA PRO A 22 6.71 19.88 10.24
C PRO A 22 8.04 19.12 10.27
N LEU A 23 9.05 19.71 9.64
CA LEU A 23 10.45 19.28 9.67
C LEU A 23 11.28 20.34 10.39
N ASP A 24 12.45 19.93 10.90
CA ASP A 24 13.43 20.94 11.32
C ASP A 24 13.93 21.75 10.10
N GLN A 25 14.47 22.94 10.38
CA GLN A 25 14.88 23.88 9.34
C GLN A 25 15.96 23.30 8.40
N GLU A 26 16.87 22.47 8.94
CA GLU A 26 17.96 21.88 8.16
C GLU A 26 17.52 20.74 7.23
N LEU A 27 16.54 19.95 7.66
CA LEU A 27 15.87 18.89 6.90
C LEU A 27 14.98 19.50 5.84
N GLU A 28 14.18 20.50 6.19
CA GLU A 28 13.35 21.20 5.20
C GLU A 28 14.22 21.82 4.10
N TYR A 29 15.31 22.50 4.47
CA TYR A 29 16.24 23.08 3.51
C TYR A 29 16.89 22.00 2.63
N ALA A 30 17.25 20.84 3.18
CA ALA A 30 17.79 19.73 2.40
C ALA A 30 16.77 19.13 1.42
N ILE A 31 15.53 18.90 1.89
CA ILE A 31 14.48 18.29 1.08
C ILE A 31 14.05 19.22 -0.06
N ARG A 32 13.98 20.53 0.18
CA ARG A 32 13.64 21.53 -0.84
C ARG A 32 14.66 21.61 -1.99
N LYS A 33 15.89 21.13 -1.81
CA LYS A 33 16.90 21.05 -2.87
C LYS A 33 16.70 19.86 -3.81
N ILE A 34 15.87 18.88 -3.43
CA ILE A 34 15.63 17.70 -4.26
C ILE A 34 14.85 18.11 -5.50
N LYS A 35 15.39 17.77 -6.68
CA LYS A 35 14.74 18.07 -7.96
C LYS A 35 13.40 17.35 -8.07
N GLY A 36 12.33 18.11 -8.24
CA GLY A 36 10.97 17.57 -8.44
C GLY A 36 10.16 17.41 -7.16
N ILE A 37 10.71 17.81 -5.99
CA ILE A 37 9.97 17.94 -4.74
C ILE A 37 8.82 18.95 -4.91
N LYS A 38 7.65 18.61 -4.39
CA LYS A 38 6.47 19.49 -4.42
C LYS A 38 5.79 19.49 -3.07
N TRP A 39 5.16 20.61 -2.72
CA TRP A 39 4.31 20.69 -1.54
C TRP A 39 2.88 20.28 -1.90
N SER A 40 2.27 19.41 -1.09
CA SER A 40 0.85 19.10 -1.18
C SER A 40 0.11 19.83 -0.06
N GLY A 41 -0.67 20.85 -0.42
CA GLY A 41 -1.52 21.57 0.54
C GLY A 41 -2.60 20.69 1.17
N ALA A 42 -3.18 19.75 0.40
CA ALA A 42 -4.25 18.87 0.88
C ALA A 42 -3.76 17.80 1.87
N HIS A 43 -2.51 17.34 1.72
CA HIS A 43 -1.92 16.33 2.60
C HIS A 43 -1.00 16.95 3.67
N HIS A 44 -0.74 18.27 3.60
CA HIS A 44 0.23 18.99 4.44
C HIS A 44 1.62 18.33 4.45
N GLN A 45 2.08 17.86 3.30
CA GLN A 45 3.31 17.08 3.17
C GLN A 45 4.07 17.43 1.91
N TRP A 46 5.39 17.30 1.96
CA TRP A 46 6.23 17.30 0.77
C TRP A 46 6.09 15.97 0.04
N TYR A 47 6.20 15.95 -1.28
CA TYR A 47 6.10 14.72 -2.03
C TYR A 47 6.99 14.65 -3.27
N LEU A 48 7.38 13.43 -3.63
CA LEU A 48 8.11 13.06 -4.84
C LEU A 48 7.35 11.97 -5.61
N PRO A 49 7.50 11.87 -6.94
CA PRO A 49 6.98 10.73 -7.68
C PRO A 49 7.51 9.40 -7.12
N LEU A 50 6.63 8.39 -6.98
CA LEU A 50 7.00 7.08 -6.45
C LEU A 50 7.83 6.30 -7.48
N ASN A 51 9.15 6.46 -7.43
CA ASN A 51 10.09 5.69 -8.24
C ASN A 51 11.42 5.48 -7.49
N LYS A 52 12.21 4.53 -7.99
CA LYS A 52 13.48 4.11 -7.36
C LYS A 52 14.51 5.23 -7.34
N GLU A 53 14.63 5.99 -8.42
CA GLU A 53 15.63 7.07 -8.56
C GLU A 53 15.40 8.16 -7.50
N GLN A 54 14.16 8.64 -7.38
CA GLN A 54 13.78 9.66 -6.41
C GLN A 54 13.92 9.17 -4.97
N TYR A 55 13.61 7.89 -4.71
CA TYR A 55 13.83 7.29 -3.39
C TYR A 55 15.32 7.25 -3.03
N LEU A 56 16.19 6.91 -3.99
CA LEU A 56 17.64 6.92 -3.75
C LEU A 56 18.15 8.34 -3.50
N ILE A 57 17.75 9.32 -4.31
CA ILE A 57 18.12 10.73 -4.09
C ILE A 57 17.67 11.21 -2.71
N LEU A 58 16.44 10.87 -2.30
CA LEU A 58 15.91 11.19 -0.97
C LEU A 58 16.74 10.54 0.14
N LYS A 59 17.05 9.25 0.00
CA LYS A 59 17.87 8.49 0.96
C LYS A 59 19.27 9.07 1.09
N GLU A 60 19.91 9.42 -0.01
CA GLU A 60 21.25 10.03 0.01
C GLU A 60 21.22 11.43 0.63
N THR A 61 20.24 12.25 0.28
CA THR A 61 20.09 13.62 0.81
C THR A 61 19.88 13.65 2.33
N LEU A 62 19.20 12.63 2.86
CA LEU A 62 18.85 12.53 4.27
C LEU A 62 19.78 11.65 5.10
N ARG A 63 20.75 10.97 4.47
CA ARG A 63 21.62 9.94 5.09
C ARG A 63 22.21 10.37 6.43
N ASP A 64 22.74 11.60 6.50
CA ASP A 64 23.44 12.11 7.68
C ASP A 64 22.55 12.99 8.57
N LYS A 65 21.28 13.21 8.19
CA LYS A 65 20.35 14.13 8.87
C LYS A 65 19.18 13.41 9.54
N ALA A 66 18.67 12.34 8.93
CA ALA A 66 17.51 11.61 9.42
C ALA A 66 17.55 10.12 9.05
N GLN A 67 16.99 9.29 9.92
CA GLN A 67 16.73 7.90 9.62
C GLN A 67 15.42 7.77 8.85
N LEU A 68 15.47 7.18 7.65
CA LEU A 68 14.25 6.92 6.87
C LEU A 68 13.56 5.65 7.33
N ASP A 69 12.34 5.80 7.84
CA ASP A 69 11.42 4.69 8.02
C ASP A 69 10.57 4.52 6.74
N SER A 70 10.74 3.37 6.10
CA SER A 70 10.03 3.00 4.86
C SER A 70 9.05 1.85 5.08
N SER A 71 8.72 1.52 6.32
CA SER A 71 7.84 0.40 6.69
C SER A 71 6.48 0.47 5.96
N ILE A 72 5.76 1.59 6.09
CA ILE A 72 4.46 1.81 5.44
C ILE A 72 4.58 1.78 3.91
N LEU A 73 5.64 2.39 3.37
CA LEU A 73 5.89 2.39 1.94
C LEU A 73 6.13 0.98 1.40
N ARG A 74 6.94 0.18 2.09
CA ARG A 74 7.21 -1.22 1.72
C ARG A 74 5.95 -2.06 1.77
N GLN A 75 5.17 -1.93 2.85
CA GLN A 75 3.89 -2.62 2.99
C GLN A 75 2.97 -2.29 1.80
N TYR A 76 2.83 -1.02 1.44
CA TYR A 76 2.04 -0.63 0.27
C TYR A 76 2.56 -1.25 -1.04
N LEU A 77 3.88 -1.25 -1.27
CA LEU A 77 4.48 -1.83 -2.47
C LEU A 77 4.29 -3.34 -2.56
N GLU A 78 4.35 -4.05 -1.43
CA GLU A 78 4.06 -5.49 -1.36
C GLU A 78 2.58 -5.79 -1.68
N GLN A 79 1.66 -5.01 -1.11
CA GLN A 79 0.23 -5.11 -1.42
C GLN A 79 -0.06 -4.80 -2.89
N LYS A 80 0.62 -3.79 -3.46
CA LYS A 80 0.52 -3.45 -4.88
C LYS A 80 1.00 -4.60 -5.76
N LYS A 81 2.12 -5.23 -5.40
CA LYS A 81 2.70 -6.32 -6.17
C LYS A 81 1.75 -7.54 -6.23
N SER A 82 1.05 -7.86 -5.15
CA SER A 82 0.11 -8.99 -5.14
C SER A 82 -1.14 -8.75 -6.00
N VAL A 83 -1.60 -7.51 -6.12
CA VAL A 83 -2.75 -7.17 -6.96
C VAL A 83 -2.40 -6.88 -8.41
N GLN A 84 -1.12 -6.59 -8.71
CA GLN A 84 -0.65 -6.23 -10.05
C GLN A 84 -1.05 -7.23 -11.15
N PRO A 85 -0.99 -8.56 -10.94
CA PRO A 85 -1.40 -9.55 -11.97
C PRO A 85 -2.86 -9.46 -12.38
N LEU A 86 -3.71 -8.83 -11.54
CA LEU A 86 -5.15 -8.70 -11.75
C LEU A 86 -5.54 -7.40 -12.47
N LEU A 87 -4.57 -6.51 -12.69
CA LEU A 87 -4.77 -5.21 -13.32
C LEU A 87 -4.47 -5.30 -14.81
N LYS A 88 -5.31 -4.63 -15.61
CA LYS A 88 -5.06 -4.46 -17.05
C LYS A 88 -3.97 -3.42 -17.33
N THR A 89 -3.64 -2.58 -16.35
CA THR A 89 -2.71 -1.46 -16.46
C THR A 89 -1.70 -1.48 -15.32
N GLU A 90 -0.51 -0.95 -15.56
CA GLU A 90 0.52 -0.79 -14.52
C GLU A 90 0.13 0.24 -13.43
N LYS A 91 -0.72 1.21 -13.79
CA LYS A 91 -1.18 2.24 -12.87
C LYS A 91 -2.30 1.73 -11.97
N ILE A 92 -2.17 2.00 -10.68
CA ILE A 92 -3.23 1.78 -9.69
C ILE A 92 -4.18 2.99 -9.66
N SER A 93 -5.49 2.72 -9.59
CA SER A 93 -6.51 3.75 -9.40
C SER A 93 -6.45 4.33 -7.98
N LYS A 94 -6.94 5.56 -7.80
CA LYS A 94 -6.97 6.22 -6.48
C LYS A 94 -7.69 5.38 -5.43
N GLN A 95 -8.89 4.89 -5.77
CA GLN A 95 -9.71 4.04 -4.87
C GLN A 95 -8.96 2.78 -4.44
N ARG A 96 -8.26 2.11 -5.37
CA ARG A 96 -7.50 0.90 -5.04
C ARG A 96 -6.28 1.24 -4.19
N ALA A 97 -5.57 2.34 -4.47
CA ALA A 97 -4.48 2.80 -3.62
C ALA A 97 -4.95 3.07 -2.18
N GLU A 98 -6.09 3.77 -2.02
CA GLU A 98 -6.70 4.04 -0.72
C GLU A 98 -7.06 2.74 0.02
N LEU A 99 -7.67 1.77 -0.67
CA LEU A 99 -7.97 0.46 -0.10
C LEU A 99 -6.70 -0.26 0.39
N LEU A 100 -5.62 -0.26 -0.41
CA LEU A 100 -4.35 -0.90 -0.03
C LEU A 100 -3.73 -0.27 1.23
N LEU A 101 -3.93 1.04 1.43
CA LEU A 101 -3.39 1.80 2.55
C LEU A 101 -4.24 1.68 3.82
N GLN A 102 -5.55 1.77 3.70
CA GLN A 102 -6.45 1.78 4.85
C GLN A 102 -6.67 0.38 5.44
N PHE A 103 -6.63 -0.66 4.61
CA PHE A 103 -6.98 -2.02 5.02
C PHE A 103 -5.94 -3.07 4.63
N PRO A 104 -4.62 -2.86 4.88
CA PRO A 104 -3.59 -3.73 4.33
C PRO A 104 -3.74 -5.18 4.81
N LEU A 105 -3.48 -6.13 3.92
CA LEU A 105 -3.43 -7.54 4.32
C LEU A 105 -2.25 -7.79 5.25
N ASN A 106 -2.46 -8.62 6.28
CA ASN A 106 -1.36 -9.16 7.06
C ASN A 106 -0.53 -10.15 6.21
N LYS A 107 0.65 -10.54 6.71
CA LYS A 107 1.58 -11.42 5.98
C LYS A 107 0.95 -12.76 5.58
N ASP A 108 0.19 -13.37 6.47
CA ASP A 108 -0.44 -14.68 6.24
C ASP A 108 -1.55 -14.59 5.19
N ASN A 109 -2.38 -13.55 5.27
CA ASN A 109 -3.44 -13.30 4.29
C ASN A 109 -2.87 -12.88 2.92
N LEU A 110 -1.76 -12.14 2.89
CA LEU A 110 -1.05 -11.82 1.65
C LEU A 110 -0.49 -13.10 0.99
N GLN A 111 0.07 -14.01 1.79
CA GLN A 111 0.54 -15.31 1.33
C GLN A 111 -0.63 -16.16 0.81
N ALA A 112 -1.73 -16.25 1.56
CA ALA A 112 -2.92 -16.99 1.15
C ALA A 112 -3.52 -16.43 -0.15
N PHE A 113 -3.54 -15.10 -0.32
CA PHE A 113 -3.97 -14.47 -1.57
C PHE A 113 -3.09 -14.89 -2.76
N THR A 114 -1.77 -14.91 -2.56
CA THR A 114 -0.80 -15.30 -3.60
C THR A 114 -0.97 -16.77 -3.98
N GLN A 115 -1.08 -17.66 -2.98
CA GLN A 115 -1.34 -19.09 -3.20
C GLN A 115 -2.68 -19.34 -3.90
N TYR A 116 -3.70 -18.54 -3.60
CA TYR A 116 -4.99 -18.61 -4.28
C TYR A 116 -4.88 -18.21 -5.76
N GLN A 117 -4.14 -17.14 -6.08
CA GLN A 117 -3.87 -16.75 -7.47
C GLN A 117 -3.14 -17.88 -8.24
N GLU A 118 -2.11 -18.46 -7.64
CA GLU A 118 -1.36 -19.59 -8.21
C GLU A 118 -2.26 -20.82 -8.44
N LEU A 119 -3.11 -21.15 -7.47
CA LEU A 119 -4.07 -22.25 -7.60
C LEU A 119 -5.03 -22.04 -8.77
N LEU A 120 -5.58 -20.82 -8.92
CA LEU A 120 -6.48 -20.50 -10.03
C LEU A 120 -5.78 -20.60 -11.38
N GLN A 121 -4.50 -20.21 -11.44
CA GLN A 121 -3.67 -20.38 -12.64
C GLN A 121 -3.41 -21.86 -12.94
N LEU A 122 -3.06 -22.67 -11.94
CA LEU A 122 -2.84 -24.11 -12.11
C LEU A 122 -4.12 -24.85 -12.55
N LYS A 123 -5.29 -24.37 -12.11
CA LYS A 123 -6.59 -24.88 -12.57
C LYS A 123 -6.95 -24.47 -14.01
N GLY A 124 -6.09 -23.68 -14.67
CA GLY A 124 -6.29 -23.27 -16.06
C GLY A 124 -7.44 -22.27 -16.24
N TYR A 125 -7.84 -21.55 -15.19
CA TYR A 125 -8.89 -20.55 -15.32
C TYR A 125 -8.45 -19.39 -16.22
N SER A 126 -9.39 -18.82 -16.98
CA SER A 126 -9.12 -17.64 -17.81
C SER A 126 -8.72 -16.43 -16.96
N PRO A 127 -7.97 -15.44 -17.48
CA PRO A 127 -7.61 -14.23 -16.73
C PRO A 127 -8.82 -13.48 -16.16
N GLN A 128 -9.95 -13.47 -16.87
CA GLN A 128 -11.18 -12.83 -16.40
C GLN A 128 -11.82 -13.61 -15.25
N THR A 129 -11.78 -14.94 -15.32
CA THR A 129 -12.25 -15.82 -14.25
C THR A 129 -11.36 -15.66 -13.01
N GLN A 130 -10.05 -15.71 -13.17
CA GLN A 130 -9.08 -15.49 -12.08
C GLN A 130 -9.32 -14.14 -11.38
N LYS A 131 -9.50 -13.08 -12.17
CA LYS A 131 -9.82 -11.74 -11.67
C LYS A 131 -11.08 -11.74 -10.82
N THR A 132 -12.16 -12.33 -11.32
CA THR A 132 -13.45 -12.38 -10.61
C THR A 132 -13.28 -13.06 -9.25
N TYR A 133 -12.70 -14.27 -9.23
CA TYR A 133 -12.44 -14.98 -7.98
C TYR A 133 -11.54 -14.21 -7.00
N CYS A 134 -10.50 -13.54 -7.49
CA CYS A 134 -9.62 -12.75 -6.64
C CYS A 134 -10.29 -11.48 -6.12
N ASP A 135 -11.13 -10.83 -6.92
CA ASP A 135 -11.88 -9.64 -6.49
C ASP A 135 -12.93 -10.00 -5.42
N GLU A 136 -13.45 -11.24 -5.39
CA GLU A 136 -14.32 -11.76 -4.32
C GLU A 136 -13.53 -12.18 -3.06
N PHE A 137 -12.37 -12.80 -3.22
CA PHE A 137 -11.57 -13.28 -2.09
C PHE A 137 -10.86 -12.15 -1.34
N HIS A 138 -10.44 -11.11 -2.05
CA HIS A 138 -9.64 -10.03 -1.50
C HIS A 138 -10.36 -9.19 -0.41
N PRO A 139 -11.67 -8.85 -0.53
CA PRO A 139 -12.44 -8.24 0.54
C PRO A 139 -12.53 -9.10 1.79
N LEU A 140 -12.74 -10.42 1.66
CA LEU A 140 -12.78 -11.34 2.79
C LEU A 140 -11.48 -11.27 3.61
N LEU A 141 -10.33 -11.31 2.95
CA LEU A 141 -9.03 -11.22 3.62
C LEU A 141 -8.83 -9.90 4.38
N ARG A 142 -9.46 -8.81 3.92
CA ARG A 142 -9.42 -7.50 4.60
C ARG A 142 -10.38 -7.44 5.78
N LEU A 143 -11.55 -8.08 5.67
CA LEU A 143 -12.50 -8.22 6.79
C LEU A 143 -11.90 -9.00 7.96
N LEU A 144 -11.09 -10.02 7.69
CA LEU A 144 -10.37 -10.77 8.73
C LEU A 144 -9.33 -9.91 9.47
N GLY A 145 -8.82 -8.85 8.84
CA GLY A 145 -7.84 -7.95 9.43
C GLY A 145 -6.58 -8.68 9.91
N LYS A 146 -6.47 -8.90 11.22
CA LYS A 146 -5.35 -9.63 11.84
C LYS A 146 -5.56 -11.15 11.89
N GLY A 147 -6.79 -11.64 11.72
CA GLY A 147 -7.08 -13.06 11.64
C GLY A 147 -6.51 -13.68 10.36
N LYS A 148 -6.05 -14.92 10.46
CA LYS A 148 -5.57 -15.68 9.31
C LYS A 148 -6.74 -16.42 8.66
N VAL A 149 -6.85 -16.33 7.34
CA VAL A 149 -7.88 -17.08 6.61
C VAL A 149 -7.75 -18.59 6.77
N SER A 150 -6.52 -19.09 6.98
CA SER A 150 -6.25 -20.51 7.20
C SER A 150 -6.80 -21.07 8.52
N GLU A 151 -7.13 -20.19 9.46
CA GLU A 151 -7.64 -20.55 10.79
C GLU A 151 -9.18 -20.44 10.85
N MET A 152 -9.84 -20.09 9.74
CA MET A 152 -11.30 -19.99 9.68
C MET A 152 -11.98 -21.36 9.76
N THR A 153 -12.89 -21.51 10.71
CA THR A 153 -13.83 -22.65 10.80
C THR A 153 -15.18 -22.26 10.18
N LYS A 154 -16.01 -23.27 9.84
CA LYS A 154 -17.29 -23.09 9.13
C LYS A 154 -18.30 -22.19 9.86
N GLU A 155 -18.12 -21.92 11.14
CA GLU A 155 -19.06 -21.13 11.96
C GLU A 155 -18.74 -19.63 12.04
N GLY A 156 -17.72 -19.15 11.30
CA GLY A 156 -17.42 -17.71 11.24
C GLY A 156 -16.79 -17.13 12.52
N GLU A 157 -16.46 -17.95 13.51
CA GLU A 157 -15.74 -17.57 14.73
C GLU A 157 -14.22 -17.45 14.47
N GLY A 158 -13.84 -16.63 13.50
CA GLY A 158 -12.50 -16.06 13.41
C GLY A 158 -12.59 -14.61 13.84
N VAL A 159 -11.71 -14.14 14.74
CA VAL A 159 -11.73 -12.79 15.33
C VAL A 159 -11.96 -11.73 14.25
N ILE A 160 -13.22 -11.30 14.08
CA ILE A 160 -13.60 -10.31 13.08
C ILE A 160 -13.01 -8.98 13.58
N ALA A 161 -12.09 -8.42 12.81
CA ALA A 161 -11.50 -7.13 13.15
C ALA A 161 -12.59 -6.03 13.12
N PRO A 162 -12.52 -5.02 14.01
CA PRO A 162 -13.56 -3.99 14.15
C PRO A 162 -13.82 -3.15 12.87
N HIS A 163 -13.00 -3.28 11.83
CA HIS A 163 -13.18 -2.63 10.54
C HIS A 163 -14.29 -3.24 9.65
N ALA A 164 -14.90 -4.38 10.04
CA ALA A 164 -15.92 -5.05 9.25
C ALA A 164 -17.20 -4.21 9.00
N SER A 165 -17.47 -3.19 9.83
CA SER A 165 -18.67 -2.35 9.68
C SER A 165 -18.62 -1.38 8.49
N ILE A 166 -17.44 -1.10 7.93
CA ILE A 166 -17.29 -0.10 6.84
C ILE A 166 -17.39 -0.76 5.46
N LEU A 167 -16.81 -1.95 5.28
CA LEU A 167 -16.79 -2.64 3.98
C LEU A 167 -18.15 -3.21 3.56
N LEU A 168 -19.07 -3.43 4.50
CA LEU A 168 -20.45 -3.85 4.23
C LEU A 168 -21.39 -2.70 3.83
N SER A 169 -20.87 -1.47 3.77
CA SER A 169 -21.66 -0.25 3.51
C SER A 169 -21.27 0.51 2.24
N MET A 170 -20.34 -0.03 1.43
CA MET A 170 -19.99 0.57 0.15
C MET A 170 -20.88 -0.03 -0.97
N PRO A 171 -21.62 0.81 -1.73
CA PRO A 171 -22.51 0.36 -2.81
C PRO A 171 -21.75 -0.18 -4.03
#